data_AF-A0AAE0E1Z0-F1
#
_entry.id   AF-A0AAE0E1Z0-F1
#
_cell.length_a   1.000
_cell.length_b   1.000
_cell.length_c   1.000
_cell.angle_alpha   90.00
_cell.angle_beta   90.00
_cell.angle_gamma   90.00
#
_symmetry.space_group_name_H-M   'P 1'
#
loop_
_entity.id
_entity.type
_entity.pdbx_description
1 polymer ?
#
loop_
_entity_poly.entity_id
_entity_poly.type
_entity_poly.pdbx_seq_one_letter_code
_entity_poly.pdbx_strand_id
1 'polypeptide(L)'
;MGFSMRKDRLCQDTHGLITIRRLGCSKEGYRSKKHVHRTDRVREPRGQTREGCRASMKINFDREKMLWVVTEFVNEHFISYHPGITANSFAVIEMLKIVI
;
A
#
# COMPACT_ATOMS: atom_id res chain seq x y z
N MET A 1 16.34 -0.95 7.58
CA MET A 1 15.68 -1.37 6.32
C MET A 1 14.30 -1.86 6.67
N GLY A 2 13.25 -1.08 6.42
CA GLY A 2 11.89 -1.36 6.91
C GLY A 2 10.89 -1.47 5.77
N PHE A 3 9.98 -2.45 5.87
CA PHE A 3 8.79 -2.51 5.03
C PHE A 3 7.91 -1.31 5.38
N SER A 4 7.65 -0.43 4.41
CA SER A 4 6.76 0.71 4.59
C SER A 4 5.56 0.57 3.68
N MET A 5 4.37 0.81 4.24
CA MET A 5 3.09 0.75 3.54
C MET A 5 2.64 2.17 3.16
N ARG A 6 2.07 2.30 1.97
CA ARG A 6 1.39 3.49 1.48
C ARG A 6 -0.12 3.26 1.52
N LYS A 7 -0.84 4.21 2.09
CA LYS A 7 -2.30 4.31 1.95
C LYS A 7 -2.60 4.64 0.48
N ASP A 8 -3.19 3.70 -0.26
CA ASP A 8 -3.41 3.84 -1.71
C ASP A 8 -4.81 4.37 -2.02
N ARG A 9 -5.84 3.55 -1.77
CA ARG A 9 -7.24 3.89 -2.08
C ARG A 9 -8.11 3.76 -0.84
N LEU A 10 -9.03 4.70 -0.69
CA LEU A 10 -10.08 4.69 0.30
C LEU A 10 -11.42 4.75 -0.44
N CYS A 11 -12.35 3.87 -0.08
CA CYS A 11 -13.75 4.03 -0.44
C CYS A 11 -14.56 4.23 0.84
N GLN A 12 -15.48 5.17 0.79
CA GLN A 12 -16.43 5.46 1.85
C GLN A 12 -17.85 5.26 1.32
N ASP A 13 -18.79 5.00 2.23
CA ASP A 13 -20.20 5.03 1.90
C ASP A 13 -20.79 6.45 1.96
N THR A 14 -22.09 6.55 1.69
CA THR A 14 -22.85 7.81 1.71
C THR A 14 -22.86 8.49 3.08
N HIS A 15 -22.60 7.75 4.16
CA HIS A 15 -22.53 8.26 5.53
C HIS A 15 -21.09 8.55 5.98
N GLY A 16 -20.11 8.42 5.08
CA GLY A 16 -18.70 8.66 5.37
C GLY A 16 -17.97 7.51 6.04
N LEU A 17 -18.62 6.35 6.25
CA LEU A 17 -17.97 5.18 6.83
C LEU A 17 -17.05 4.54 5.80
N ILE A 18 -15.84 4.18 6.22
CA ILE A 18 -14.89 3.50 5.37
C ILE A 18 -15.41 2.09 5.08
N THR A 19 -15.59 1.78 3.79
CA THR A 19 -16.04 0.47 3.34
C THR A 19 -14.91 -0.36 2.76
N ILE A 20 -13.92 0.30 2.15
CA ILE A 20 -12.78 -0.36 1.52
C ILE A 20 -11.53 0.47 1.78
N ARG A 21 -10.45 -0.21 2.16
CA ARG A 21 -9.11 0.37 2.23
C ARG A 21 -8.14 -0.49 1.45
N ARG A 22 -7.42 0.14 0.52
CA ARG A 22 -6.28 -0.47 -0.16
C ARG A 22 -4.99 0.14 0.36
N LEU A 23 -4.06 -0.73 0.72
CA LEU A 23 -2.72 -0.41 1.15
C LEU A 23 -1.74 -1.04 0.15
N GLY A 24 -0.75 -0.29 -0.28
CA GLY A 24 0.30 -0.78 -1.18
C GLY A 24 1.67 -0.67 -0.54
N CYS A 25 2.67 -1.37 -1.07
CA CYS A 25 4.05 -1.12 -0.68
C CYS A 25 4.45 0.33 -1.01
N SER A 26 5.33 0.95 -0.21
CA SER A 26 5.91 2.27 -0.54
C SER A 26 6.67 2.26 -1.87
N LYS A 27 7.18 1.08 -2.25
CA LYS A 27 7.83 0.80 -3.53
C LYS A 27 6.87 0.43 -4.66
N GLU A 28 5.55 0.44 -4.42
CA GLU A 28 4.54 0.02 -5.38
C GLU A 28 4.50 0.91 -6.62
N GLY A 29 4.39 0.27 -7.79
CA GLY A 29 4.23 0.91 -9.09
C GLY A 29 5.46 1.70 -9.54
N TYR A 30 5.27 2.52 -10.57
CA TYR A 30 6.32 3.40 -11.11
C TYR A 30 5.91 4.86 -11.00
N ARG A 31 6.90 5.76 -10.90
CA ARG A 31 6.65 7.20 -11.02
C ARG A 31 6.26 7.49 -12.48
N SER A 32 5.13 8.16 -12.68
CA SER A 32 4.68 8.53 -14.04
C SER A 32 5.74 9.39 -14.74
N LYS A 33 5.96 9.15 -16.04
CA LYS A 33 6.98 9.83 -16.87
C LYS A 33 6.85 11.36 -16.83
N LYS A 34 5.63 11.90 -16.71
CA LYS A 34 5.36 13.34 -16.55
C LYS A 34 6.01 13.95 -15.28
N HIS A 35 6.20 13.12 -14.25
CA HIS A 35 6.91 13.48 -13.02
C HIS A 35 8.38 13.03 -13.03
N VAL A 36 8.89 12.48 -14.12
CA VAL A 36 10.32 12.19 -14.26
C VAL A 36 10.97 13.33 -15.05
N HIS A 37 10.35 13.75 -16.15
CA HIS A 37 10.89 14.75 -17.07
C HIS A 37 10.39 16.19 -16.81
N ARG A 38 9.95 16.49 -15.57
CA ARG A 38 9.44 17.82 -15.24
C ARG A 38 10.64 18.77 -15.04
N THR A 39 10.79 19.75 -15.93
CA THR A 39 11.94 20.69 -15.97
C THR A 39 11.72 21.97 -15.17
N ASP A 40 10.47 22.29 -14.81
CA ASP A 40 10.04 23.48 -14.06
C ASP A 40 10.19 23.32 -12.52
N ARG A 41 11.16 22.53 -12.05
CA ARG A 41 11.31 22.21 -10.63
C ARG A 41 12.16 23.23 -9.88
N VAL A 42 11.59 23.77 -8.80
CA VAL A 42 12.32 24.60 -7.82
C VAL A 42 13.19 23.75 -6.88
N ARG A 43 12.91 22.44 -6.74
CA ARG A 43 13.63 21.51 -5.86
C ARG A 43 14.05 20.25 -6.61
N GLU A 44 15.19 19.70 -6.21
CA GLU A 44 15.71 18.42 -6.72
C GLU A 44 14.66 17.29 -6.65
N PRO A 45 14.57 16.43 -7.68
CA PRO A 45 13.74 15.24 -7.64
C PRO A 45 14.11 14.38 -6.42
N ARG A 46 13.12 14.06 -5.56
CA ARG A 46 13.33 12.98 -4.58
C ARG A 46 13.70 11.70 -5.32
N GLY A 47 14.67 10.95 -4.79
CA GLY A 47 15.12 9.67 -5.33
C GLY A 47 13.96 8.72 -5.63
N GLN A 48 14.14 7.86 -6.63
CA GLN A 48 13.08 6.94 -7.06
C GLN A 48 12.88 5.85 -6.00
N THR A 49 11.85 6.01 -5.17
CA THR A 49 11.48 5.00 -4.17
C THR A 49 10.53 3.93 -4.73
N ARG A 50 9.93 4.17 -5.91
CA ARG A 50 8.96 3.29 -6.58
C ARG A 50 9.67 2.43 -7.62
N GLU A 51 9.80 1.15 -7.31
CA GLU A 51 10.59 0.17 -8.05
C GLU A 51 9.71 -0.86 -8.80
N GLY A 52 8.39 -0.65 -8.85
CA GLY A 52 7.48 -1.59 -9.50
C GLY A 52 7.05 -2.77 -8.63
N CYS A 53 7.16 -2.64 -7.30
CA CYS A 53 6.64 -3.63 -6.37
C CYS A 53 5.13 -3.85 -6.60
N ARG A 54 4.66 -5.10 -6.51
CA ARG A 54 3.24 -5.46 -6.66
C ARG A 54 2.55 -5.75 -5.34
N ALA A 55 3.30 -5.75 -4.24
CA ALA A 55 2.76 -6.05 -2.93
C ALA A 55 1.68 -5.03 -2.54
N SER A 56 0.48 -5.55 -2.28
CA SER A 56 -0.70 -4.76 -1.92
C SER A 56 -1.68 -5.59 -1.10
N MET A 57 -2.49 -4.90 -0.30
CA MET A 57 -3.53 -5.48 0.53
C MET A 57 -4.79 -4.64 0.36
N LYS A 58 -5.93 -5.30 0.21
CA LYS A 58 -7.25 -4.69 0.21
C LYS A 58 -8.08 -5.30 1.31
N ILE A 59 -8.65 -4.43 2.12
CA ILE A 59 -9.55 -4.80 3.20
C ILE A 59 -10.90 -4.14 2.96
N ASN A 60 -11.96 -4.90 3.23
CA ASN A 60 -13.33 -4.45 3.14
C ASN A 60 -14.00 -4.60 4.50
N PHE A 61 -14.88 -3.68 4.83
CA PHE A 61 -15.75 -3.82 5.99
C PHE A 61 -16.98 -4.66 5.62
N ASP A 62 -17.08 -5.84 6.19
CA ASP A 62 -18.27 -6.70 6.12
C ASP A 62 -19.30 -6.17 7.12
N ARG A 63 -20.39 -5.59 6.61
CA ARG A 63 -21.45 -5.01 7.43
C ARG A 63 -22.35 -6.05 8.09
N GLU A 64 -22.45 -7.25 7.51
CA GLU A 64 -23.29 -8.31 8.08
C GLU A 64 -22.62 -8.90 9.31
N LYS A 65 -21.30 -9.11 9.24
CA LYS A 65 -20.51 -9.65 10.34
C LYS A 65 -19.93 -8.57 11.24
N MET A 66 -20.00 -7.30 10.84
CA MET A 66 -19.37 -6.15 11.51
C MET A 66 -17.86 -6.35 11.71
N LEU A 67 -17.18 -6.93 10.70
CA LEU A 67 -15.77 -7.27 10.74
C LEU A 67 -15.02 -6.75 9.51
N TRP A 68 -13.74 -6.44 9.69
CA TRP A 68 -12.84 -6.15 8.56
C TRP A 68 -12.30 -7.45 7.98
N VAL A 69 -12.49 -7.63 6.67
CA VAL A 69 -12.08 -8.82 5.93
C VAL A 69 -11.03 -8.42 4.89
N VAL A 70 -9.92 -9.13 4.87
CA VAL A 70 -8.92 -9.00 3.81
C VAL A 70 -9.47 -9.69 2.56
N THR A 71 -9.76 -8.93 1.50
CA THR A 71 -10.32 -9.48 0.26
C THR A 71 -9.26 -9.75 -0.79
N GLU A 72 -8.17 -9.00 -0.79
CA GLU A 72 -7.04 -9.22 -1.70
C GLU A 72 -5.74 -9.04 -0.93
N PHE A 73 -4.81 -9.99 -1.07
CA PHE A 73 -3.48 -9.89 -0.49
C PHE A 73 -2.45 -10.39 -1.51
N VAL A 74 -1.63 -9.47 -2.00
CA VAL A 74 -0.51 -9.73 -2.89
C VAL A 74 0.75 -9.50 -2.08
N ASN A 75 1.51 -10.58 -1.84
CA ASN A 75 2.78 -10.53 -1.11
C ASN A 75 4.01 -10.48 -2.04
N GLU A 76 3.80 -10.15 -3.32
CA GLU A 76 4.86 -10.18 -4.31
C GLU A 76 5.67 -8.87 -4.27
N HIS A 77 6.79 -8.92 -3.56
CA HIS A 77 7.80 -7.87 -3.57
C HIS A 77 8.75 -8.08 -4.76
N PHE A 78 9.07 -7.01 -5.49
CA PHE A 78 10.07 -7.08 -6.55
C PHE A 78 11.43 -7.37 -5.90
N ILE A 79 11.98 -8.56 -6.14
CA ILE A 79 13.22 -9.02 -5.52
C ILE A 79 14.37 -8.27 -6.17
N SER A 80 14.82 -7.20 -5.53
CA SER A 80 16.20 -6.73 -5.70
C SER A 80 16.97 -6.72 -4.38
N TYR A 81 16.31 -6.70 -3.22
CA TYR A 81 17.01 -6.76 -1.92
C TYR A 81 16.21 -7.55 -0.86
N HIS A 82 16.71 -8.76 -0.59
CA HIS A 82 16.44 -9.68 0.53
C HIS A 82 15.30 -10.72 0.40
N PRO A 83 15.64 -11.99 0.15
CA PRO A 83 14.78 -13.13 0.49
C PRO A 83 14.94 -13.38 1.99
N GLY A 84 13.96 -13.02 2.82
CA GLY A 84 14.13 -13.27 4.26
C GLY A 84 13.14 -12.65 5.21
N ILE A 85 12.21 -11.80 4.77
CA ILE A 85 11.07 -11.42 5.61
C ILE A 85 9.86 -12.13 5.01
N THR A 86 9.65 -13.36 5.47
CA THR A 86 8.35 -14.00 5.41
C THR A 86 7.36 -13.00 6.00
N ALA A 87 6.42 -12.51 5.17
CA ALA A 87 5.29 -11.71 5.63
C ALA A 87 4.31 -12.60 6.40
N ASN A 88 4.80 -13.22 7.48
CA ASN A 88 4.03 -14.08 8.35
C ASN A 88 3.40 -13.19 9.41
N SER A 89 2.06 -13.11 9.38
CA SER A 89 1.12 -12.73 10.46
C SER A 89 1.31 -11.40 11.20
N PHE A 90 2.52 -11.03 11.61
CA PHE A 90 2.83 -9.85 12.42
C PHE A 90 2.56 -8.53 11.70
N ALA A 91 2.92 -8.45 10.41
CA ALA A 91 2.64 -7.27 9.59
C ALA A 91 1.13 -7.03 9.46
N VAL A 92 0.34 -8.09 9.20
CA VAL A 92 -1.13 -8.02 9.06
C VAL A 92 -1.79 -7.55 10.36
N ILE A 93 -1.29 -7.98 11.52
CA ILE A 93 -1.79 -7.57 12.84
C ILE A 93 -1.48 -6.09 13.14
N GLU A 94 -0.28 -5.58 12.78
CA GLU A 94 -0.02 -4.14 12.86
C GLU A 94 -0.84 -3.33 11.85
N MET A 95 -1.15 -3.88 10.67
CA MET A 95 -1.97 -3.19 9.66
C MET A 95 -3.41 -2.99 10.11
N LEU A 96 -3.99 -3.98 10.81
CA LEU A 96 -5.34 -3.86 11.36
C LEU A 96 -5.42 -2.75 12.42
N LYS A 97 -4.37 -2.54 13.22
CA LYS A 97 -4.31 -1.45 14.22
C LYS A 97 -4.23 -0.04 13.63
N ILE A 98 -3.84 0.10 12.36
CA ILE A 98 -3.70 1.41 11.68
C ILE A 98 -4.95 1.76 10.85
N VAL A 99 -5.85 0.79 10.60
CA VAL A 99 -7.03 0.96 9.75
C VAL A 99 -8.35 0.98 10.52
N ILE A 100 -8.42 0.35 11.70
CA ILE A 100 -9.51 0.52 12.67
C ILE A 100 -9.18 1.72 13.56
#